data_AF-A0A077XYF9-F1
#
_entry.id   AF-A0A077XYF9-F1
#
_cell.length_a   1.000
_cell.length_b   1.000
_cell.length_c   1.000
_cell.angle_alpha   90.00
_cell.angle_beta   90.00
_cell.angle_gamma   90.00
#
_symmetry.space_group_name_H-M   'P 1'
#
loop_
_entity.id
_entity.type
_entity.pdbx_description
1 polymer ?
#
loop_
_entity_poly.entity_id
_entity_poly.type
_entity_poly.pdbx_seq_one_letter_code
_entity_poly.pdbx_strand_id
1 'polypeptide(L)'
;MLIVIGALIIIHLIDSNFIVPKVVGSKVKVNSLFAMMAIIVGEMIWGISGMFLAIPILAICKIVMDRVKELKPWGFLLGEEDTKPDKDMNKVKTISLKKNQ
;
A
#
# COMPACT_ATOMS: atom_id res chain seq x y z
N MET A 1 9.35 -9.58 -36.85
CA MET A 1 8.31 -9.85 -35.83
C MET A 1 8.91 -10.35 -34.51
N LEU A 2 9.78 -11.38 -34.51
CA LEU A 2 10.42 -11.90 -33.28
C LEU A 2 11.28 -10.87 -32.53
N ILE A 3 12.04 -10.02 -33.23
CA ILE A 3 12.89 -8.98 -32.60
C ILE A 3 12.04 -7.94 -31.85
N VAL A 4 10.89 -7.57 -32.41
CA VAL A 4 9.96 -6.59 -31.82
C VAL A 4 9.32 -7.17 -30.55
N ILE A 5 8.90 -8.44 -30.61
CA ILE A 5 8.34 -9.14 -29.45
C ILE A 5 9.38 -9.26 -28.33
N GLY A 6 10.62 -9.63 -28.65
CA GLY A 6 11.71 -9.72 -27.67
C GLY A 6 12.03 -8.37 -27.02
N ALA A 7 12.12 -7.29 -27.80
CA ALA A 7 12.35 -5.95 -27.28
C ALA A 7 11.21 -5.47 -26.37
N LEU A 8 9.95 -5.72 -26.75
CA LEU A 8 8.78 -5.40 -25.93
C LEU A 8 8.80 -6.16 -24.61
N ILE A 9 9.11 -7.46 -24.61
CA ILE A 9 9.20 -8.26 -23.38
C ILE A 9 10.28 -7.70 -22.44
N ILE A 10 11.46 -7.33 -22.96
CA ILE A 10 12.55 -6.79 -22.16
C ILE A 10 12.17 -5.45 -21.54
N ILE A 11 11.62 -4.53 -22.32
CA ILE A 11 11.16 -3.22 -21.83
C ILE A 11 10.06 -3.40 -20.79
N HIS A 12 9.07 -4.26 -21.08
CA HIS A 12 7.93 -4.48 -20.21
C HIS A 12 8.32 -5.14 -18.88
N LEU A 13 9.30 -6.05 -18.90
CA LEU A 13 9.89 -6.65 -17.70
C LEU A 13 10.56 -5.58 -16.82
N ILE A 14 11.34 -4.67 -17.41
CA ILE A 14 12.06 -3.63 -16.68
C ILE A 14 11.08 -2.63 -16.04
N ASP A 15 10.13 -2.12 -16.82
CA ASP A 15 9.15 -1.16 -16.33
C ASP A 15 8.21 -1.77 -15.27
N SER A 16 7.66 -2.96 -15.55
CA SER A 16 6.64 -3.57 -14.70
C SER A 16 7.20 -4.22 -13.43
N ASN A 17 8.38 -4.85 -13.48
CA ASN A 17 8.96 -5.50 -12.30
C ASN A 17 9.88 -4.62 -11.46
N PHE A 18 10.39 -3.49 -11.99
CA PHE A 18 11.41 -2.72 -11.27
C PHE A 18 11.04 -1.26 -11.05
N ILE A 19 10.57 -0.54 -12.07
CA ILE A 19 10.22 0.89 -11.93
C ILE A 19 8.96 1.05 -11.07
N VAL A 20 7.89 0.35 -11.42
CA VAL A 20 6.59 0.47 -10.72
C VAL A 20 6.70 0.10 -9.24
N PRO A 21 7.17 -1.11 -8.84
CA PRO A 21 7.25 -1.47 -7.42
C PRO A 21 8.24 -0.61 -6.63
N LYS A 22 9.33 -0.13 -7.23
CA LYS A 22 10.29 0.75 -6.54
C LYS A 22 9.75 2.16 -6.29
N VAL A 23 8.83 2.65 -7.13
CA VAL A 23 8.17 3.96 -6.98
C VAL A 23 6.96 3.90 -6.04
N VAL A 24 6.26 2.76 -5.98
CA VAL A 24 5.02 2.60 -5.18
C VAL A 24 5.21 1.75 -3.91
N GLY A 25 6.39 1.21 -3.67
CA GLY A 25 6.65 0.10 -2.73
C GLY A 25 6.81 0.43 -1.25
N SER A 26 6.04 1.34 -0.67
CA SER A 26 6.09 1.47 0.80
C SER A 26 4.77 1.84 1.45
N LYS A 27 4.20 0.83 2.13
CA LYS A 27 3.30 0.87 3.29
C LYS A 27 1.79 0.75 3.04
N VAL A 28 1.41 -0.26 2.27
CA VAL A 28 0.01 -0.66 2.14
C VAL A 28 -0.40 -1.68 3.18
N LYS A 29 -0.47 -1.25 4.45
CA LYS A 29 -1.17 -2.01 5.49
C LYS A 29 -2.67 -1.84 5.32
N VAL A 30 -3.33 -2.64 4.50
CA VAL A 30 -4.77 -2.50 4.25
C VAL A 30 -5.56 -3.26 5.31
N ASN A 31 -6.60 -2.64 5.86
CA ASN A 31 -7.51 -3.28 6.80
C ASN A 31 -8.26 -4.46 6.14
N SER A 32 -8.41 -5.57 6.86
CA SER A 32 -9.13 -6.78 6.41
C SER A 32 -10.55 -6.49 5.92
N LEU A 33 -11.27 -5.53 6.53
CA LEU A 33 -12.62 -5.14 6.10
C LEU A 33 -12.64 -4.63 4.65
N PHE A 34 -11.70 -3.75 4.31
CA PHE A 34 -11.61 -3.16 2.99
C PHE A 34 -11.07 -4.13 1.95
N ALA A 35 -10.19 -5.06 2.34
CA ALA A 35 -9.76 -6.16 1.48
C ALA A 35 -10.95 -7.03 1.06
N MET A 36 -11.82 -7.39 2.02
CA MET A 36 -13.04 -8.15 1.75
C MET A 36 -14.00 -7.37 0.84
N MET A 37 -14.24 -6.08 1.10
CA MET A 37 -15.06 -5.24 0.20
C MET A 37 -14.50 -5.18 -1.22
N ALA A 38 -13.19 -5.01 -1.36
CA ALA A 38 -12.54 -4.96 -2.66
C ALA A 38 -12.65 -6.28 -3.42
N ILE A 39 -12.56 -7.42 -2.72
CA ILE A 39 -12.73 -8.74 -3.32
C ILE A 39 -14.16 -8.92 -3.82
N ILE A 40 -15.18 -8.56 -3.03
CA ILE A 40 -16.59 -8.65 -3.42
C ILE A 40 -16.86 -7.75 -4.64
N VAL A 41 -16.37 -6.51 -4.62
CA VAL A 41 -16.53 -5.59 -5.75
C VAL A 41 -15.78 -6.09 -6.99
N GLY A 42 -14.57 -6.60 -6.82
CA GLY A 42 -13.78 -7.20 -7.91
C GLY A 42 -14.48 -8.42 -8.52
N GLU A 43 -15.02 -9.29 -7.69
CA GLU A 43 -15.84 -10.43 -8.10
C GLU A 43 -17.05 -9.98 -8.91
N MET A 44 -17.78 -8.94 -8.46
CA MET A 44 -18.95 -8.47 -9.18
C MET A 44 -18.62 -7.87 -10.55
N ILE A 45 -17.45 -7.22 -10.70
CA ILE A 45 -17.05 -6.59 -11.97
C ILE A 45 -16.61 -7.65 -12.99
N TRP A 46 -15.76 -8.59 -12.60
CA TRP A 46 -15.06 -9.50 -13.53
C TRP A 46 -14.89 -10.94 -13.01
N GLY A 47 -15.66 -11.32 -12.00
CA GLY A 47 -15.67 -12.66 -11.41
C GLY A 47 -14.35 -13.01 -10.72
N ILE A 48 -13.93 -14.25 -10.89
CA ILE A 48 -12.72 -14.81 -10.26
C ILE A 48 -11.46 -13.99 -10.59
N SER A 49 -11.37 -13.46 -11.81
CA SER A 49 -10.22 -12.63 -12.21
C SER A 49 -10.15 -11.32 -11.41
N GLY A 50 -11.30 -10.75 -11.06
CA GLY A 50 -11.38 -9.53 -10.26
C GLY A 50 -11.01 -9.74 -8.79
N MET A 51 -11.20 -10.94 -8.24
CA MET A 51 -10.71 -11.28 -6.89
C MET A 51 -9.18 -11.22 -6.80
N PHE A 52 -8.47 -11.69 -7.84
CA PHE A 52 -7.01 -11.66 -7.90
C PHE A 52 -6.47 -10.23 -8.00
N LEU A 53 -7.16 -9.38 -8.77
CA LEU A 53 -6.81 -7.97 -8.95
C LEU A 53 -7.24 -7.07 -7.77
N ALA A 54 -8.15 -7.53 -6.90
CA ALA A 54 -8.68 -6.72 -5.80
C ALA A 54 -7.58 -6.24 -4.85
N ILE A 55 -6.66 -7.13 -4.45
CA ILE A 55 -5.55 -6.81 -3.53
C ILE A 55 -4.61 -5.74 -4.13
N PRO A 56 -4.05 -5.90 -5.34
CA PRO A 56 -3.16 -4.89 -5.91
C PRO A 56 -3.88 -3.56 -6.20
N ILE A 57 -5.13 -3.58 -6.67
CA ILE A 57 -5.91 -2.34 -6.90
C ILE A 57 -6.14 -1.59 -5.59
N LEU A 58 -6.58 -2.29 -4.55
CA LEU A 58 -6.81 -1.71 -3.23
C LEU A 58 -5.52 -1.14 -2.65
N ALA A 59 -4.40 -1.81 -2.89
CA ALA A 59 -3.09 -1.34 -2.47
C ALA A 59 -2.71 -0.01 -3.18
N ILE A 60 -2.85 0.06 -4.50
CA ILE A 60 -2.56 1.29 -5.25
C ILE A 60 -3.46 2.43 -4.78
N CYS A 61 -4.76 2.15 -4.58
CA CYS A 61 -5.74 3.12 -4.08
C CYS A 61 -5.32 3.71 -2.72
N LYS A 62 -4.94 2.86 -1.77
CA LYS A 62 -4.45 3.30 -0.47
C LYS A 62 -3.18 4.16 -0.58
N ILE A 63 -2.19 3.76 -1.39
CA ILE A 63 -0.95 4.54 -1.57
C ILE A 63 -1.24 5.95 -2.11
N VAL A 64 -2.17 6.06 -3.07
CA VAL A 64 -2.57 7.35 -3.63
C VAL A 64 -3.25 8.21 -2.56
N MET A 65 -4.15 7.63 -1.77
CA MET A 65 -4.83 8.35 -0.68
C MET A 65 -3.86 8.81 0.41
N ASP A 66 -2.85 8.00 0.76
CA ASP A 66 -1.81 8.36 1.74
C ASP A 66 -0.90 9.49 1.23
N ARG A 67 -0.76 9.65 -0.10
CA ARG A 67 0.04 10.71 -0.73
C ARG A 67 -0.70 12.04 -0.83
N VAL A 68 -2.04 12.03 -0.86
CA VAL A 68 -2.86 13.25 -0.98
C VAL A 68 -3.31 13.73 0.40
N LYS A 69 -2.83 14.91 0.83
CA LYS A 69 -3.09 15.46 2.18
C LYS A 69 -4.58 15.60 2.54
N GLU A 70 -5.45 15.85 1.56
CA GLU A 70 -6.91 15.99 1.76
C GLU A 70 -7.61 14.63 1.91
N LEU A 71 -7.08 13.55 1.34
CA LEU A 71 -7.65 12.20 1.41
C LEU A 71 -7.08 11.37 2.58
N LYS A 72 -6.22 11.98 3.39
CA LYS A 72 -5.63 11.39 4.59
C LYS A 72 -6.65 10.75 5.57
N PRO A 73 -7.88 11.29 5.76
CA PRO A 73 -8.88 10.63 6.60
C PRO A 73 -9.37 9.30 6.01
N TRP A 74 -9.52 9.21 4.69
CA TRP A 74 -9.92 7.96 4.03
C TRP A 74 -8.78 6.93 4.02
N GLY A 75 -7.54 7.37 3.78
CA GLY A 75 -6.36 6.51 3.91
C GLY A 75 -6.20 5.93 5.32
N PHE A 76 -6.57 6.69 6.36
CA PHE A 76 -6.60 6.22 7.75
C PHE A 76 -7.67 5.16 8.02
N LEU A 77 -8.85 5.27 7.40
CA LEU A 77 -9.92 4.25 7.53
C LEU A 77 -9.60 2.97 6.74
N LEU A 78 -8.99 3.13 5.56
CA LEU A 78 -8.57 2.04 4.68
C LEU A 78 -7.33 1.30 5.21
N GLY A 79 -6.50 1.98 5.99
CA GLY A 79 -5.32 1.42 6.60
C GLY A 79 -5.61 0.76 7.94
N GLU A 80 -4.96 -0.37 8.23
CA GLU A 80 -4.75 -0.72 9.64
C GLU A 80 -3.91 0.37 10.27
N GLU A 81 -4.34 0.80 11.45
CA GLU A 81 -3.60 1.69 12.33
C GLU A 81 -2.15 1.24 12.30
N ASP A 82 -1.25 2.13 11.88
CA ASP A 82 0.12 1.98 12.32
C ASP A 82 0.05 2.08 13.85
N THR A 83 -0.07 0.93 14.53
CA THR A 83 0.67 0.70 15.76
C THR A 83 2.12 0.98 15.39
N LYS A 84 2.48 2.27 15.39
CA LYS A 84 3.86 2.69 15.48
C LYS A 84 4.30 2.07 16.80
N PRO A 85 5.19 1.06 16.81
CA PRO A 85 5.84 0.76 18.05
C PRO A 85 6.67 2.01 18.35
N ASP A 86 6.22 2.70 19.39
CA ASP A 86 7.11 3.31 20.35
C ASP A 86 7.98 4.49 19.88
N LYS A 87 7.35 5.62 19.55
CA LYS A 87 8.03 6.93 19.70
C LYS A 87 7.76 7.58 21.05
N ASP A 88 6.85 7.01 21.84
CA ASP A 88 6.41 7.57 23.11
C ASP A 88 7.19 7.01 24.34
N MET A 89 7.69 5.76 24.38
CA MET A 89 8.54 5.31 25.51
C MET A 89 9.88 6.03 25.54
N ASN A 90 10.43 6.45 24.39
CA ASN A 90 11.68 7.21 24.38
C ASN A 90 11.48 8.60 25.00
N LYS A 91 10.30 9.22 24.78
CA LYS A 91 9.93 10.50 25.40
C LYS A 91 9.70 10.36 26.92
N VAL A 92 9.05 9.28 27.36
CA VAL A 92 8.81 9.01 28.79
C VAL A 92 10.12 8.71 29.54
N LYS A 93 11.07 7.97 28.93
CA LYS A 93 12.40 7.74 29.52
C LYS A 93 13.19 9.03 29.71
N THR A 94 13.20 9.95 28.73
CA THR A 94 13.91 11.23 28.87
C THR A 94 13.30 12.13 29.95
N ILE A 95 11.97 12.14 30.07
CA ILE A 95 11.28 12.94 31.10
C ILE A 95 11.52 12.36 32.50
N SER A 96 11.59 11.03 32.64
CA SER A 96 11.91 10.38 33.93
C SER A 96 13.37 10.59 34.36
N LEU A 97 14.33 10.61 33.43
CA LEU A 97 15.74 10.88 33.75
C LEU A 97 16.00 12.34 34.11
N LYS A 98 15.26 13.30 33.52
CA LYS A 98 15.37 14.72 33.86
C LYS A 98 14.68 15.11 35.19
N LYS A 99 13.83 14.23 35.74
CA LYS A 99 13.12 14.48 37.01
C LYS A 99 13.89 14.01 38.25
N ASN A 100 14.91 13.17 38.07
CA ASN A 100 15.75 12.62 39.13
C ASN A 100 17.19 13.18 39.12
N GLN A 101 17.39 14.28 38.39
CA GLN A 101 18.55 15.17 38.41
C GLN A 101 18.06 16.54 38.86
#